data_AF-A0A946GXW9-F1
#
_entry.id   AF-A0A946GXW9-F1
#
_cell.length_a   1.000
_cell.length_b   1.000
_cell.length_c   1.000
_cell.angle_alpha   90.00
_cell.angle_beta   90.00
_cell.angle_gamma   90.00
#
_symmetry.space_group_name_H-M   'P 1'
#
loop_
_entity.id
_entity.type
_entity.pdbx_description
1 polymer ?
#
loop_
_entity_poly.entity_id
_entity_poly.type
_entity_poly.pdbx_seq_one_letter_code
_entity_poly.pdbx_strand_id
1 'polypeptide(L)'
;MPTHARLLVCVCCASMLPFTTAVEAGEEEGAAAKVRPDDDPPKGKVRLLLLAPTGPLVIEAAITIGGRPFHVVQEQFIDEVLEAADSNGDGKGTWEEAIKNPRLAFGRLGWRLRNAGRRFQLMKSCDRNGNGMVERDEARLLMEAAGDGPAFRLQELHRIRNGSEIDQLLDLNQDRVLSKPELTNAEDRLKSRDTNNNDWLESRELPLFINRNLGRRTIDRTGIPGLTPTGGPRVLHRLGPTVNVAVIEAQMMLVYGKKHDVSRFQTATPHFIVRASLGERDQAGRGIEVTSSIPELKNRTSTDPESALAAELSLSGTKLRFAIGVVNRRPPDFDDLARREMTLRDEDGNGVLEGGELDALANTALAQAYGRWDSNRDGRVTLTEIKADYRREHAVRWSQAEVTTAAEIPTLFQLVDLNGDQRLSLREMRGARRQILKLDEDGDGAIKPEERHGRITIVFSRAHEKYSTDVFRIQQVKRATASRKEGNPPKWFLRMDRNHDNDISPREFLGSSKVFDRIDRDGDGLIDHAEAGKAGDGR
;
A
#
# COMPACT_ATOMS: atom_id res chain seq x y z
N MET A 1 70.88 19.14 26.92
CA MET A 1 71.68 19.92 27.89
C MET A 1 72.75 20.67 27.11
N PRO A 2 73.11 21.94 27.42
CA PRO A 2 72.64 22.83 28.49
C PRO A 2 71.75 23.99 27.94
N THR A 3 70.61 24.38 28.57
CA THR A 3 70.41 25.33 29.70
C THR A 3 70.89 26.76 29.42
N HIS A 4 70.01 27.73 29.14
CA HIS A 4 69.18 28.55 30.05
C HIS A 4 69.96 29.56 30.94
N ALA A 5 69.69 30.86 30.72
CA ALA A 5 69.73 31.97 31.68
C ALA A 5 68.85 33.11 31.10
N ARG A 6 67.60 33.32 31.52
CA ARG A 6 67.06 34.08 32.70
C ARG A 6 67.46 35.57 32.80
N LEU A 7 66.40 36.39 32.69
CA LEU A 7 66.04 37.64 33.41
C LEU A 7 66.82 38.96 33.18
N LEU A 8 66.10 40.00 32.72
CA LEU A 8 65.77 41.26 33.45
C LEU A 8 64.82 42.14 32.56
N VAL A 9 63.56 42.43 32.93
CA VAL A 9 63.02 43.57 33.73
C VAL A 9 63.04 44.94 33.03
N CYS A 10 61.85 45.47 32.69
CA CYS A 10 61.30 46.82 33.00
C CYS A 10 60.00 47.06 32.19
N VAL A 11 58.79 47.04 32.80
CA VAL A 11 58.03 48.15 33.43
C VAL A 11 57.42 49.14 32.44
N CYS A 12 56.09 49.13 32.27
CA CYS A 12 55.22 50.27 32.63
C CYS A 12 53.70 49.98 32.47
N CYS A 13 52.97 50.32 33.54
CA CYS A 13 51.58 50.79 33.72
C CYS A 13 50.40 50.11 32.97
N ALA A 14 49.49 49.45 33.70
CA ALA A 14 48.32 50.01 34.44
C ALA A 14 47.08 50.09 33.52
N SER A 15 46.00 49.34 33.74
CA SER A 15 45.09 49.52 34.86
C SER A 15 44.33 48.25 35.29
N MET A 16 44.02 48.24 36.59
CA MET A 16 43.31 47.29 37.46
C MET A 16 42.07 46.57 36.89
N LEU A 17 42.14 45.24 36.72
CA LEU A 17 41.65 44.16 37.63
C LEU A 17 40.35 44.37 38.45
N PRO A 18 39.58 43.32 38.89
CA PRO A 18 39.80 41.88 38.63
C PRO A 18 38.59 40.86 38.72
N PHE A 19 38.96 39.57 38.58
CA PHE A 19 38.54 38.36 39.34
C PHE A 19 37.13 37.84 39.00
N THR A 20 36.85 36.57 38.63
CA THR A 20 37.55 35.27 38.43
C THR A 20 36.39 34.26 38.17
N THR A 21 36.49 33.07 37.58
CA THR A 21 37.55 32.09 37.33
C THR A 21 37.11 31.26 36.11
N ALA A 22 38.07 30.91 35.26
CA ALA A 22 37.93 29.91 34.21
C ALA A 22 38.00 28.48 34.76
N VAL A 23 37.35 27.52 34.07
CA VAL A 23 37.91 26.19 33.78
C VAL A 23 37.42 25.74 32.40
N GLU A 24 38.36 25.23 31.61
CA GLU A 24 38.27 24.78 30.21
C GLU A 24 37.61 23.40 30.02
N ALA A 25 37.14 23.21 28.77
CA ALA A 25 37.19 22.01 27.91
C ALA A 25 36.34 20.77 28.23
N GLY A 26 35.62 20.31 27.21
CA GLY A 26 35.13 18.93 27.08
C GLY A 26 33.85 18.80 26.24
N GLU A 27 33.92 18.00 25.18
CA GLU A 27 32.89 17.69 24.18
C GLU A 27 31.56 17.17 24.75
N GLU A 28 30.43 17.52 24.13
CA GLU A 28 29.54 16.56 23.42
C GLU A 28 28.33 17.28 22.80
N GLU A 29 28.03 16.90 21.55
CA GLU A 29 26.88 17.32 20.76
C GLU A 29 25.55 16.96 21.45
N GLY A 30 24.97 17.93 22.16
CA GLY A 30 23.54 17.92 22.49
C GLY A 30 22.72 18.49 21.35
N ALA A 31 22.47 17.70 20.30
CA ALA A 31 21.46 18.04 19.30
C ALA A 31 20.08 18.05 19.97
N ALA A 32 19.70 19.21 20.51
CA ALA A 32 18.37 19.48 21.03
C ALA A 32 17.36 19.14 19.93
N ALA A 33 16.60 18.07 20.15
CA ALA A 33 15.49 17.69 19.31
C ALA A 33 14.53 18.88 19.22
N LYS A 34 14.45 19.48 18.03
CA LYS A 34 13.47 20.52 17.72
C LYS A 34 12.08 19.94 17.98
N VAL A 35 11.45 20.43 19.04
CA VAL A 35 10.00 20.36 19.26
C VAL A 35 9.34 20.88 17.97
N ARG A 36 8.52 20.04 17.34
CA ARG A 36 7.89 20.35 16.05
C ARG A 36 6.56 21.07 16.29
N PRO A 37 6.34 22.25 15.69
CA PRO A 37 5.03 22.89 15.70
C PRO A 37 4.14 22.30 14.58
N ASP A 38 2.88 22.01 14.90
CA ASP A 38 1.76 21.72 14.00
C ASP A 38 1.99 20.65 12.91
N ASP A 39 2.13 19.39 13.33
CA ASP A 39 2.28 18.21 12.45
C ASP A 39 0.93 17.62 11.95
N ASP A 40 -0.20 18.30 12.18
CA ASP A 40 -1.52 17.81 11.75
C ASP A 40 -1.79 18.09 10.25
N PRO A 41 -1.94 17.06 9.39
CA PRO A 41 -2.51 17.29 8.07
C PRO A 41 -3.90 17.93 8.23
N PRO A 42 -4.32 18.84 7.33
CA PRO A 42 -5.58 19.57 7.51
C PRO A 42 -6.73 18.60 7.79
N LYS A 43 -7.41 18.81 8.92
CA LYS A 43 -8.53 18.04 9.49
C LYS A 43 -9.23 17.13 8.46
N GLY A 44 -8.79 15.87 8.36
CA GLY A 44 -9.48 14.83 7.59
C GLY A 44 -8.97 14.53 6.19
N LYS A 45 -7.91 15.21 5.76
CA LYS A 45 -7.30 15.03 4.45
C LYS A 45 -6.00 14.26 4.57
N VAL A 46 -5.80 13.31 3.66
CA VAL A 46 -4.55 12.58 3.50
C VAL A 46 -3.99 12.90 2.13
N ARG A 47 -2.72 13.33 2.12
CA ARG A 47 -2.01 13.63 0.89
C ARG A 47 -1.18 12.41 0.49
N LEU A 48 -1.34 11.98 -0.75
CA LEU A 48 -0.75 10.77 -1.30
C LEU A 48 0.03 11.13 -2.57
N LEU A 49 1.15 10.45 -2.78
CA LEU A 49 1.95 10.52 -4.00
C LEU A 49 1.82 9.19 -4.72
N LEU A 50 1.14 9.21 -5.87
CA LEU A 50 1.04 8.07 -6.78
C LEU A 50 2.15 8.16 -7.82
N LEU A 51 2.99 7.12 -7.89
CA LEU A 51 4.01 6.96 -8.91
C LEU A 51 3.36 6.30 -10.14
N ALA A 52 2.70 7.10 -10.98
CA ALA A 52 2.11 6.62 -12.23
C ALA A 52 3.15 6.57 -13.36
N PRO A 53 2.92 5.78 -14.43
CA PRO A 53 3.84 5.69 -15.57
C PRO A 53 4.16 7.05 -16.18
N THR A 54 3.17 7.91 -16.38
CA THR A 54 3.32 9.26 -16.94
C THR A 54 4.04 10.25 -16.02
N GLY A 55 4.31 9.87 -14.78
CA GLY A 55 4.94 10.70 -13.77
C GLY A 55 4.20 10.72 -12.43
N PRO A 56 4.79 11.38 -11.42
CA PRO A 56 4.24 11.43 -10.08
C PRO A 56 2.99 12.31 -10.00
N LEU A 57 1.91 11.76 -9.45
CA LEU A 57 0.62 12.42 -9.28
C LEU A 57 0.34 12.62 -7.78
N VAL A 58 -0.08 13.83 -7.43
CA VAL A 58 -0.51 14.16 -6.06
C VAL A 58 -2.00 13.95 -5.93
N ILE A 59 -2.40 13.15 -4.95
CA ILE A 59 -3.81 12.91 -4.62
C ILE A 59 -4.08 13.46 -3.22
N GLU A 60 -5.09 14.31 -3.09
CA GLU A 60 -5.62 14.72 -1.79
C GLU A 60 -6.92 13.94 -1.52
N ALA A 61 -6.90 13.09 -0.51
CA ALA A 61 -8.04 12.27 -0.13
C ALA A 61 -8.70 12.80 1.14
N ALA A 62 -9.94 13.29 1.04
CA ALA A 62 -10.79 13.59 2.18
C ALA A 62 -11.55 12.31 2.57
N ILE A 63 -11.20 11.73 3.72
CA ILE A 63 -11.77 10.45 4.17
C ILE A 63 -12.69 10.70 5.36
N THR A 64 -13.94 10.25 5.24
CA THR A 64 -14.94 10.36 6.31
C THR A 64 -15.52 9.01 6.70
N ILE A 65 -15.90 8.87 7.96
CA ILE A 65 -16.62 7.72 8.52
C ILE A 65 -17.86 8.30 9.22
N GLY A 66 -19.05 7.91 8.76
CA GLY A 66 -20.32 8.46 9.27
C GLY A 66 -20.41 9.99 9.14
N GLY A 67 -19.90 10.56 8.04
CA GLY A 67 -19.93 12.00 7.76
C GLY A 67 -18.90 12.85 8.52
N ARG A 68 -18.12 12.26 9.44
CA ARG A 68 -17.04 12.94 10.16
C ARG A 68 -15.68 12.49 9.65
N PRO A 69 -14.65 13.34 9.67
CA PRO A 69 -13.29 12.93 9.31
C PRO A 69 -12.81 11.71 10.12
N PHE A 70 -12.14 10.77 9.46
CA PHE A 70 -11.80 9.46 10.07
C PHE A 70 -10.99 9.55 11.38
N HIS A 71 -10.08 10.52 11.47
CA HIS A 71 -9.21 10.73 12.64
C HIS A 71 -9.92 11.34 13.86
N VAL A 72 -11.11 11.95 13.71
CA VAL A 72 -11.78 12.68 14.81
C VAL A 72 -12.00 11.80 16.03
N VAL A 73 -12.41 10.55 15.83
CA VAL A 73 -12.63 9.60 16.92
C VAL A 73 -11.33 9.30 17.66
N GLN A 74 -10.20 9.22 16.94
CA GLN A 74 -8.90 8.98 17.55
C GLN A 74 -8.37 10.23 18.27
N GLU A 75 -8.61 11.43 17.73
CA GLU A 75 -8.24 12.70 18.39
C GLU A 75 -9.01 12.93 19.69
N GLN A 76 -10.31 12.65 19.72
CA GLN A 76 -11.09 12.66 20.96
C GLN A 76 -10.49 11.70 22.00
N PHE A 77 -10.03 10.55 21.53
CA PHE A 77 -9.40 9.56 22.39
C PHE A 77 -8.03 10.02 22.93
N ILE A 78 -7.28 10.77 22.12
CA ILE A 78 -6.02 11.38 22.54
C ILE A 78 -6.27 12.47 23.60
N ASP A 79 -7.32 13.27 23.44
CA ASP A 79 -7.73 14.25 24.45
C ASP A 79 -8.06 13.56 25.79
N GLU A 80 -8.79 12.45 25.74
CA GLU A 80 -9.07 11.63 26.94
C GLU A 80 -7.80 11.07 27.59
N VAL A 81 -6.79 10.70 26.80
CA VAL A 81 -5.49 10.22 27.30
C VAL A 81 -4.72 11.34 28.00
N LEU A 82 -4.71 12.54 27.43
CA LEU A 82 -4.06 13.70 28.01
C LEU A 82 -4.74 14.12 29.33
N GLU A 83 -6.07 14.13 29.36
CA GLU A 83 -6.85 14.38 30.59
C GLU A 83 -6.58 13.28 31.64
N ALA A 84 -6.53 12.02 31.23
CA ALA A 84 -6.21 10.92 32.13
C ALA A 84 -4.77 10.96 32.66
N ALA A 85 -3.85 11.56 31.91
CA ALA A 85 -2.46 11.75 32.31
C ALA A 85 -2.27 12.87 33.34
N ASP A 86 -3.20 13.82 33.43
CA ASP A 86 -3.25 14.87 34.46
C ASP A 86 -4.33 14.51 35.50
N SER A 87 -4.17 13.34 36.12
CA SER A 87 -5.16 12.81 37.06
C SER A 87 -5.23 13.63 38.35
N ASN A 88 -4.17 14.36 38.68
CA ASN A 88 -4.09 15.20 39.88
C ASN A 88 -4.56 16.66 39.61
N GLY A 89 -4.77 17.04 38.36
CA GLY A 89 -5.24 18.38 37.94
C GLY A 89 -4.21 19.49 38.12
N ASP A 90 -2.91 19.16 38.14
CA ASP A 90 -1.82 20.12 38.26
C ASP A 90 -1.38 20.73 36.93
N GLY A 91 -2.02 20.31 35.83
CA GLY A 91 -1.74 20.78 34.47
C GLY A 91 -0.55 20.09 33.80
N LYS A 92 0.04 19.06 34.43
CA LYS A 92 1.17 18.29 33.91
C LYS A 92 0.77 16.83 33.72
N GLY A 93 0.37 16.50 32.49
CA GLY A 93 0.08 15.12 32.13
C GLY A 93 1.34 14.25 32.15
N THR A 94 1.50 13.38 33.16
CA THR A 94 2.68 12.50 33.27
C THR A 94 2.34 11.06 32.91
N TRP A 95 3.34 10.33 32.42
CA TRP A 95 3.16 8.90 32.14
C TRP A 95 2.91 8.07 33.41
N GLU A 96 3.42 8.50 34.56
CA GLU A 96 3.17 7.84 35.84
C GLU A 96 1.70 7.88 36.25
N GLU A 97 1.04 9.01 35.99
CA GLU A 97 -0.39 9.20 36.23
C GLU A 97 -1.23 8.46 35.20
N ALA A 98 -0.88 8.58 33.93
CA ALA A 98 -1.56 7.88 32.84
C ALA A 98 -1.64 6.36 33.07
N ILE A 99 -0.54 5.73 33.49
CA ILE A 99 -0.48 4.28 33.76
C ILE A 99 -1.39 3.87 34.93
N LYS A 100 -1.53 4.74 35.93
CA LYS A 100 -2.35 4.47 37.13
C LYS A 100 -3.83 4.75 36.87
N ASN A 101 -4.17 5.48 35.81
CA ASN A 101 -5.55 5.84 35.52
C ASN A 101 -6.34 4.65 34.93
N PRO A 102 -7.41 4.17 35.60
CA PRO A 102 -8.27 3.12 35.09
C PRO A 102 -8.89 3.42 33.71
N ARG A 103 -9.06 4.71 33.36
CA ARG A 103 -9.56 5.15 32.04
C ARG A 103 -8.64 4.75 30.89
N LEU A 104 -7.36 4.43 31.15
CA LEU A 104 -6.41 3.90 30.16
C LEU A 104 -6.23 2.38 30.26
N ALA A 105 -6.87 1.73 31.24
CA ALA A 105 -6.78 0.31 31.51
C ALA A 105 -7.82 -0.55 30.76
N PHE A 106 -8.19 -0.17 29.52
CA PHE A 106 -9.21 -0.86 28.72
C PHE A 106 -8.63 -1.61 27.52
N GLY A 107 -9.34 -2.67 27.07
CA GLY A 107 -8.99 -3.45 25.88
C GLY A 107 -7.53 -3.93 25.82
N ARG A 108 -6.93 -3.90 24.63
CA ARG A 108 -5.52 -4.27 24.41
C ARG A 108 -4.54 -3.33 25.11
N LEU A 109 -4.89 -2.05 25.29
CA LEU A 109 -4.04 -1.06 25.94
C LEU A 109 -3.88 -1.39 27.42
N GLY A 110 -4.98 -1.63 28.13
CA GLY A 110 -4.97 -2.04 29.53
C GLY A 110 -4.28 -3.38 29.76
N TRP A 111 -4.37 -4.34 28.83
CA TRP A 111 -3.56 -5.57 28.90
C TRP A 111 -2.05 -5.29 28.80
N ARG A 112 -1.62 -4.40 27.90
CA ARG A 112 -0.20 -4.02 27.75
C ARG A 112 0.33 -3.24 28.95
N LEU A 113 -0.46 -2.31 29.49
CA LEU A 113 -0.09 -1.49 30.65
C LEU A 113 -0.01 -2.30 31.96
N ARG A 114 -0.82 -3.37 32.11
CA ARG A 114 -0.78 -4.25 33.29
C ARG A 114 0.42 -5.21 33.33
N ASN A 115 1.04 -5.51 32.20
CA ASN A 115 2.22 -6.37 32.15
C ASN A 115 3.50 -5.53 32.27
N ALA A 116 4.23 -5.65 33.39
CA ALA A 116 5.39 -4.81 33.71
C ALA A 116 6.49 -4.81 32.61
N GLY A 117 6.78 -5.95 31.99
CA GLY A 117 7.78 -6.06 30.93
C GLY A 117 7.35 -5.38 29.63
N ARG A 118 6.07 -5.50 29.26
CA ARG A 118 5.52 -4.82 28.06
C ARG A 118 5.29 -3.34 28.28
N ARG A 119 4.92 -2.93 29.51
CA ARG A 119 4.78 -1.54 29.91
C ARG A 119 6.08 -0.78 29.71
N PHE A 120 7.21 -1.33 30.17
CA PHE A 120 8.52 -0.70 29.97
C PHE A 120 8.86 -0.50 28.48
N GLN A 121 8.60 -1.51 27.64
CA GLN A 121 8.84 -1.41 26.20
C GLN A 121 7.93 -0.38 25.52
N LEU A 122 6.65 -0.34 25.91
CA LEU A 122 5.67 0.63 25.41
C LEU A 122 6.08 2.06 25.77
N MET A 123 6.45 2.27 27.03
CA MET A 123 6.94 3.54 27.56
C MET A 123 8.15 4.06 26.79
N LYS A 124 9.17 3.21 26.62
CA LYS A 124 10.37 3.56 25.84
C LYS A 124 10.06 3.90 24.37
N SER A 125 8.99 3.35 23.81
CA SER A 125 8.59 3.64 22.43
C SER A 125 7.73 4.89 22.27
N CYS A 126 6.97 5.25 23.32
CA CYS A 126 6.06 6.39 23.31
C CYS A 126 6.76 7.67 23.77
N ASP A 127 7.49 7.63 24.89
CA ASP A 127 8.27 8.75 25.43
C ASP A 127 9.55 8.95 24.60
N ARG A 128 9.43 9.68 23.48
CA ARG A 128 10.51 9.80 22.49
C ARG A 128 11.56 10.81 22.90
N ASN A 129 11.16 11.83 23.65
CA ASN A 129 12.06 12.87 24.12
C ASN A 129 12.61 12.56 25.53
N GLY A 130 12.09 11.52 26.20
CA GLY A 130 12.56 11.06 27.50
C GLY A 130 12.20 11.99 28.64
N ASN A 131 11.20 12.86 28.46
CA ASN A 131 10.85 13.89 29.45
C ASN A 131 9.82 13.39 30.48
N GLY A 132 9.29 12.18 30.32
CA GLY A 132 8.31 11.59 31.23
C GLY A 132 6.91 12.20 31.18
N MET A 133 6.66 13.13 30.25
CA MET A 133 5.36 13.78 30.03
C MET A 133 4.59 13.08 28.92
N VAL A 134 3.26 13.08 28.99
CA VAL A 134 2.42 12.62 27.89
C VAL A 134 2.15 13.78 26.95
N GLU A 135 2.85 13.79 25.82
CA GLU A 135 2.59 14.75 24.75
C GLU A 135 1.62 14.18 23.70
N ARG A 136 0.94 15.06 22.95
CA ARG A 136 -0.09 14.64 21.99
C ARG A 136 0.44 13.63 20.95
N ASP A 137 1.65 13.84 20.45
CA ASP A 137 2.29 12.93 19.49
C ASP A 137 2.69 11.59 20.12
N GLU A 138 3.00 11.58 21.41
CA GLU A 138 3.30 10.35 22.14
C GLU A 138 2.02 9.58 22.49
N ALA A 139 0.93 10.30 22.82
CA ALA A 139 -0.41 9.73 22.96
C ALA A 139 -0.90 9.12 21.64
N ARG A 140 -0.56 9.71 20.48
CA ARG A 140 -0.80 9.09 19.16
C ARG A 140 -0.08 7.75 19.06
N LEU A 141 1.21 7.68 19.39
CA LEU A 141 1.99 6.42 19.39
C LEU A 141 1.39 5.36 20.32
N LEU A 142 0.88 5.78 21.48
CA LEU A 142 0.16 4.91 22.41
C LEU A 142 -1.09 4.31 21.75
N MET A 143 -1.85 5.11 21.01
CA MET A 143 -3.02 4.65 20.28
C MET A 143 -2.66 3.70 19.14
N GLU A 144 -1.54 3.93 18.44
CA GLU A 144 -1.08 2.99 17.41
C GLU A 144 -0.76 1.63 18.01
N ALA A 145 -0.13 1.62 19.19
CA ALA A 145 0.13 0.41 19.94
C ALA A 145 -1.17 -0.29 20.40
N ALA A 146 -2.18 0.47 20.86
CA ALA A 146 -3.46 -0.06 21.31
C ALA A 146 -4.32 -0.64 20.17
N GLY A 147 -4.37 0.06 19.03
CA GLY A 147 -5.27 -0.17 17.90
C GLY A 147 -4.74 -1.09 16.80
N ASP A 148 -3.56 -1.70 16.97
CA ASP A 148 -2.90 -2.51 15.92
C ASP A 148 -2.53 -1.69 14.67
N GLY A 149 -2.10 -0.44 14.89
CA GLY A 149 -1.58 0.45 13.86
C GLY A 149 -2.10 1.90 13.91
N PRO A 150 -1.58 2.78 13.04
CA PRO A 150 -1.94 4.20 12.98
C PRO A 150 -3.38 4.42 12.50
N ALA A 151 -3.89 5.64 12.75
CA ALA A 151 -5.20 6.13 12.29
C ALA A 151 -5.43 5.92 10.79
N PHE A 152 -4.35 6.04 10.02
CA PHE A 152 -4.34 5.88 8.57
C PHE A 152 -3.26 4.87 8.18
N ARG A 153 -3.65 3.81 7.47
CA ARG A 153 -2.73 2.79 6.96
C ARG A 153 -2.67 2.82 5.45
N LEU A 154 -1.49 2.51 4.93
CA LEU A 154 -1.23 2.36 3.51
C LEU A 154 -0.71 0.95 3.24
N GLN A 155 -1.55 0.14 2.58
CA GLN A 155 -1.25 -1.23 2.22
C GLN A 155 -1.09 -1.37 0.70
N GLU A 156 -0.29 -2.34 0.26
CA GLU A 156 -0.08 -2.63 -1.15
C GLU A 156 -0.17 -4.14 -1.35
N LEU A 157 -1.11 -4.60 -2.19
CA LEU A 157 -1.42 -6.02 -2.42
C LEU A 157 -0.60 -6.62 -3.56
N HIS A 158 -0.51 -5.90 -4.67
CA HIS A 158 0.22 -6.33 -5.87
C HIS A 158 1.11 -5.18 -6.31
N ARG A 159 2.42 -5.42 -6.24
CA ARG A 159 3.44 -4.51 -6.78
C ARG A 159 3.62 -4.78 -8.26
N ILE A 160 4.01 -3.73 -9.00
CA ILE A 160 4.51 -3.86 -10.37
C ILE A 160 5.60 -4.94 -10.35
N ARG A 161 5.39 -6.05 -11.06
CA ARG A 161 6.49 -6.97 -11.35
C ARG A 161 7.41 -6.23 -12.32
N ASN A 162 8.45 -5.61 -11.78
CA ASN A 162 9.46 -4.96 -12.58
C ASN A 162 10.22 -6.03 -13.37
N GLY A 163 9.95 -6.08 -14.67
CA GLY A 163 10.62 -6.97 -15.61
C GLY A 163 10.04 -8.38 -15.57
N SER A 164 9.27 -8.71 -16.60
CA SER A 164 9.24 -10.09 -17.07
C SER A 164 10.62 -10.49 -17.55
N GLU A 165 10.87 -11.78 -17.57
CA GLU A 165 12.05 -12.38 -18.18
C GLU A 165 12.16 -12.00 -19.67
N ILE A 166 11.03 -11.68 -20.32
CA ILE A 166 10.97 -11.12 -21.68
C ILE A 166 11.50 -9.69 -21.72
N ASP A 167 11.22 -8.85 -20.72
CA ASP A 167 11.75 -7.48 -20.69
C ASP A 167 13.27 -7.49 -20.77
N GLN A 168 13.91 -8.30 -19.94
CA GLN A 168 15.37 -8.42 -19.89
C GLN A 168 15.97 -9.10 -21.14
N LEU A 169 15.17 -9.91 -21.84
CA LEU A 169 15.58 -10.56 -23.08
C LEU A 169 15.55 -9.58 -24.26
N LEU A 170 14.58 -8.66 -24.26
CA LEU A 170 14.39 -7.70 -25.34
C LEU A 170 15.18 -6.40 -25.12
N ASP A 171 15.31 -5.94 -23.89
CA ASP A 171 16.10 -4.77 -23.50
C ASP A 171 17.59 -5.16 -23.32
N LEU A 172 18.39 -5.04 -24.38
CA LEU A 172 19.80 -5.50 -24.36
C LEU A 172 20.71 -4.53 -23.63
N ASN A 173 20.47 -3.24 -23.82
CA ASN A 173 21.28 -2.18 -23.22
C ASN A 173 20.83 -1.87 -21.77
N GLN A 174 19.71 -2.47 -21.32
CA GLN A 174 19.15 -2.33 -19.98
C GLN A 174 18.76 -0.89 -19.63
N ASP A 175 18.41 -0.10 -20.65
CA ASP A 175 17.97 1.28 -20.48
C ASP A 175 16.46 1.42 -20.21
N ARG A 176 15.74 0.28 -20.20
CA ARG A 176 14.29 0.14 -19.97
C ARG A 176 13.41 0.65 -21.10
N VAL A 177 14.01 1.02 -22.23
CA VAL A 177 13.31 1.40 -23.46
C VAL A 177 13.48 0.26 -24.45
N LEU A 178 12.38 -0.31 -24.94
CA LEU A 178 12.47 -1.30 -26.02
C LEU A 178 12.58 -0.56 -27.34
N SER A 179 13.80 -0.32 -27.79
CA SER A 179 14.08 0.41 -29.02
C SER A 179 13.66 -0.36 -30.28
N LYS A 180 13.52 0.34 -31.42
CA LYS A 180 13.24 -0.30 -32.73
C LYS A 180 14.20 -1.46 -33.06
N PRO A 181 15.54 -1.32 -32.90
CA PRO A 181 16.46 -2.44 -33.15
C PRO A 181 16.24 -3.63 -32.23
N GLU A 182 15.87 -3.38 -30.97
CA GLU A 182 15.61 -4.43 -29.99
C GLU A 182 14.33 -5.20 -30.28
N LEU A 183 13.26 -4.49 -30.65
CA LEU A 183 11.99 -5.11 -31.04
C LEU A 183 12.05 -5.81 -32.39
N THR A 184 12.97 -5.42 -33.28
CA THR A 184 13.10 -6.04 -34.60
C THR A 184 13.49 -7.51 -34.52
N ASN A 185 14.33 -7.87 -33.55
CA ASN A 185 14.79 -9.24 -33.34
C ASN A 185 14.05 -9.93 -32.19
N ALA A 186 12.85 -9.45 -31.82
CA ALA A 186 12.13 -9.97 -30.66
C ALA A 186 11.76 -11.46 -30.83
N GLU A 187 11.32 -11.86 -32.03
CA GLU A 187 11.01 -13.26 -32.34
C GLU A 187 12.26 -14.15 -32.15
N ASP A 188 13.36 -13.83 -32.83
CA ASP A 188 14.60 -14.62 -32.76
C ASP A 188 15.11 -14.76 -31.33
N ARG A 189 14.98 -13.69 -30.53
CA ARG A 189 15.41 -13.70 -29.13
C ARG A 189 14.51 -14.56 -28.26
N LEU A 190 13.18 -14.45 -28.41
CA LEU A 190 12.23 -15.33 -27.71
C LEU A 190 12.50 -16.78 -28.07
N LYS A 191 12.66 -17.07 -29.37
CA LYS A 191 12.93 -18.41 -29.87
C LYS A 191 14.29 -18.97 -29.41
N SER A 192 15.30 -18.11 -29.25
CA SER A 192 16.61 -18.54 -28.72
C SER A 192 16.56 -19.08 -27.29
N ARG A 193 15.46 -18.82 -26.56
CA ARG A 193 15.25 -19.32 -25.20
C ARG A 193 14.49 -20.65 -25.15
N ASP A 194 13.84 -21.06 -26.24
CA ASP A 194 13.29 -22.41 -26.39
C ASP A 194 14.47 -23.39 -26.50
N THR A 195 14.89 -23.90 -25.34
CA THR A 195 16.12 -24.68 -25.21
C THR A 195 15.92 -26.10 -25.71
N ASN A 196 14.69 -26.59 -25.62
CA ASN A 196 14.34 -27.94 -26.04
C ASN A 196 13.82 -27.98 -27.49
N ASN A 197 13.69 -26.81 -28.12
CA ASN A 197 13.36 -26.57 -29.53
C ASN A 197 12.04 -27.25 -29.93
N ASN A 198 11.06 -27.24 -29.02
CA ASN A 198 9.71 -27.75 -29.24
C ASN A 198 8.73 -26.67 -29.72
N ASP A 199 9.25 -25.51 -30.13
CA ASP A 199 8.49 -24.35 -30.60
C ASP A 199 7.52 -23.79 -29.53
N TRP A 200 7.83 -24.09 -28.26
CA TRP A 200 7.20 -23.53 -27.07
C TRP A 200 8.22 -22.82 -26.21
N LEU A 201 7.80 -21.69 -25.63
CA LEU A 201 8.56 -21.04 -24.59
C LEU A 201 7.77 -21.05 -23.29
N GLU A 202 8.20 -21.89 -22.35
CA GLU A 202 7.63 -21.93 -21.00
C GLU A 202 8.34 -20.96 -20.05
N SER A 203 7.66 -20.51 -18.99
CA SER A 203 8.27 -19.62 -17.99
C SER A 203 9.55 -20.16 -17.35
N ARG A 204 9.77 -21.49 -17.37
CA ARG A 204 11.00 -22.12 -16.84
C ARG A 204 12.20 -22.04 -17.79
N GLU A 205 11.97 -21.86 -19.09
CA GLU A 205 13.00 -21.75 -20.12
C GLU A 205 13.49 -20.32 -20.29
N LEU A 206 12.66 -19.38 -19.84
CA LEU A 206 13.07 -18.03 -19.52
C LEU A 206 13.90 -18.09 -18.22
N PRO A 207 15.24 -17.91 -18.27
CA PRO A 207 16.03 -17.88 -17.05
C PRO A 207 15.51 -16.73 -16.18
N LEU A 208 15.06 -17.07 -14.97
CA LEU A 208 14.99 -16.12 -13.87
C LEU A 208 16.40 -15.58 -13.63
N PHE A 209 16.79 -14.52 -14.33
CA PHE A 209 17.81 -13.61 -13.83
C PHE A 209 17.21 -12.85 -12.63
N ILE A 210 16.90 -13.59 -11.56
CA ILE A 210 17.15 -13.02 -10.23
C ILE A 210 18.65 -12.80 -10.26
N ASN A 211 19.07 -11.55 -10.37
CA ASN A 211 20.44 -11.12 -10.23
C ASN A 211 21.06 -11.92 -9.06
N ARG A 212 21.81 -13.00 -9.35
CA ARG A 212 22.27 -13.96 -8.33
C ARG A 212 23.31 -13.31 -7.41
N ASN A 213 23.78 -12.12 -7.79
CA ASN A 213 24.58 -11.21 -6.95
C ASN A 213 23.76 -10.40 -5.93
N LEU A 214 22.41 -10.38 -6.02
CA LEU A 214 21.51 -9.89 -4.96
C LEU A 214 20.78 -11.03 -4.22
N GLY A 215 20.93 -12.28 -4.69
CA GLY A 215 20.14 -13.42 -4.22
C GLY A 215 20.82 -14.37 -3.22
N ARG A 216 22.10 -14.20 -2.85
CA ARG A 216 22.74 -15.12 -1.88
C ARG A 216 23.78 -14.54 -0.93
N ARG A 217 24.02 -13.23 -0.92
CA ARG A 217 24.78 -12.53 0.13
C ARG A 217 24.35 -11.06 0.20
N THR A 218 23.12 -10.78 0.64
CA THR A 218 22.71 -9.47 1.17
C THR A 218 21.38 -9.65 1.90
N ILE A 219 21.41 -10.38 3.01
CA ILE A 219 20.64 -9.91 4.15
C ILE A 219 21.29 -8.57 4.48
N ASP A 220 20.56 -7.48 4.21
CA ASP A 220 20.81 -6.16 4.80
C ASP A 220 22.18 -5.52 4.50
N ARG A 221 22.38 -4.93 3.30
CA ARG A 221 23.57 -4.07 3.05
C ARG A 221 23.58 -3.15 1.81
N THR A 222 22.48 -2.92 1.11
CA THR A 222 22.46 -1.87 0.06
C THR A 222 22.33 -0.46 0.62
N GLY A 223 22.04 -0.28 1.91
CA GLY A 223 21.94 1.04 2.54
C GLY A 223 20.86 1.94 1.95
N ILE A 224 19.98 1.43 1.09
CA ILE A 224 18.84 2.16 0.50
C ILE A 224 17.61 1.87 1.37
N PRO A 225 17.10 2.86 2.12
CA PRO A 225 15.90 2.69 2.94
C PRO A 225 14.68 2.32 2.08
N GLY A 226 13.97 1.24 2.43
CA GLY A 226 12.64 0.92 1.85
C GLY A 226 12.55 -0.24 0.86
N LEU A 227 13.63 -0.98 0.61
CA LEU A 227 13.56 -2.27 -0.10
C LEU A 227 13.02 -3.36 0.85
N THR A 228 11.79 -3.81 0.64
CA THR A 228 11.24 -4.98 1.36
C THR A 228 11.60 -6.29 0.63
N PRO A 229 11.57 -7.45 1.31
CA PRO A 229 12.08 -8.74 0.79
C PRO A 229 11.43 -9.29 -0.50
N THR A 230 10.39 -8.64 -1.05
CA THR A 230 9.51 -9.16 -2.12
C THR A 230 9.56 -8.38 -3.45
N GLY A 231 10.55 -7.50 -3.67
CA GLY A 231 11.17 -7.35 -5.00
C GLY A 231 10.70 -6.26 -5.99
N GLY A 232 9.80 -5.33 -5.65
CA GLY A 232 9.43 -4.19 -6.54
C GLY A 232 9.20 -2.87 -5.80
N PRO A 233 9.22 -1.71 -6.49
CA PRO A 233 8.96 -0.41 -5.89
C PRO A 233 7.47 -0.26 -5.51
N ARG A 234 7.20 0.53 -4.47
CA ARG A 234 5.84 0.90 -4.04
C ARG A 234 5.31 2.00 -4.95
N VAL A 235 4.07 1.87 -5.42
CA VAL A 235 3.47 2.87 -6.31
C VAL A 235 2.74 3.99 -5.57
N LEU A 236 2.29 3.77 -4.34
CA LEU A 236 1.60 4.80 -3.56
C LEU A 236 2.37 5.08 -2.26
N HIS A 237 2.53 6.36 -1.96
CA HIS A 237 3.21 6.85 -0.76
C HIS A 237 2.34 7.89 -0.06
N ARG A 238 2.42 7.95 1.27
CA ARG A 238 1.86 9.08 2.04
C ARG A 238 2.84 10.25 1.96
N LEU A 239 2.34 11.47 1.84
CA LEU A 239 3.10 12.70 2.02
C LEU A 239 2.77 13.32 3.39
N GLY A 240 3.75 14.00 3.98
CA GLY A 240 3.61 14.67 5.26
C GLY A 240 4.96 14.90 5.95
N PRO A 241 4.97 15.69 7.04
CA PRO A 241 6.20 16.14 7.72
C PRO A 241 6.93 15.01 8.47
N THR A 242 6.24 13.90 8.75
CA THR A 242 6.79 12.73 9.45
C THR A 242 7.26 11.63 8.49
N VAL A 243 7.08 11.81 7.19
CA VAL A 243 7.43 10.80 6.20
C VAL A 243 8.92 10.83 5.90
N ASN A 244 9.53 9.66 5.80
CA ASN A 244 10.92 9.53 5.36
C ASN A 244 11.02 9.84 3.86
N VAL A 245 11.36 11.09 3.54
CA VAL A 245 11.50 11.59 2.16
C VAL A 245 12.52 10.78 1.37
N ALA A 246 13.65 10.39 1.97
CA ALA A 246 14.69 9.63 1.28
C ALA A 246 14.20 8.26 0.79
N VAL A 247 13.26 7.62 1.52
CA VAL A 247 12.60 6.39 1.05
C VAL A 247 11.81 6.67 -0.22
N ILE A 248 11.00 7.73 -0.25
CA ILE A 248 10.19 8.07 -1.42
C ILE A 248 11.09 8.41 -2.61
N GLU A 249 12.13 9.21 -2.41
CA GLU A 249 13.08 9.58 -3.47
C GLU A 249 13.78 8.36 -4.06
N ALA A 250 14.19 7.40 -3.24
CA ALA A 250 14.75 6.14 -3.70
C ALA A 250 13.75 5.34 -4.55
N GLN A 251 12.47 5.32 -4.16
CA GLN A 251 11.41 4.63 -4.89
C GLN A 251 11.11 5.34 -6.22
N MET A 252 11.12 6.67 -6.24
CA MET A 252 10.99 7.46 -7.46
C MET A 252 12.17 7.23 -8.41
N MET A 253 13.40 7.11 -7.89
CA MET A 253 14.57 6.77 -8.69
C MET A 253 14.44 5.37 -9.31
N LEU A 254 13.88 4.41 -8.57
CA LEU A 254 13.61 3.06 -9.09
C LEU A 254 12.55 3.05 -10.18
N VAL A 255 11.52 3.90 -10.09
CA VAL A 255 10.43 3.97 -11.08
C VAL A 255 10.84 4.78 -12.31
N TYR A 256 11.39 5.99 -12.13
CA TYR A 256 11.63 6.96 -13.20
C TYR A 256 13.08 7.08 -13.68
N GLY A 257 14.02 6.37 -13.05
CA GLY A 257 15.44 6.40 -13.43
C GLY A 257 16.16 7.73 -13.15
N LYS A 258 15.51 8.70 -12.49
CA LYS A 258 16.08 10.02 -12.17
C LYS A 258 15.76 10.43 -10.75
N LYS A 259 16.58 11.33 -10.19
CA LYS A 259 16.31 11.93 -8.88
C LYS A 259 15.12 12.87 -8.97
N HIS A 260 14.29 12.85 -7.93
CA HIS A 260 13.17 13.75 -7.75
C HIS A 260 13.28 14.38 -6.37
N ASP A 261 13.00 15.68 -6.26
CA ASP A 261 12.79 16.33 -4.97
C ASP A 261 11.34 16.08 -4.54
N VAL A 262 11.14 15.35 -3.45
CA VAL A 262 9.80 15.04 -2.95
C VAL A 262 9.15 16.23 -2.24
N SER A 263 9.95 17.17 -1.74
CA SER A 263 9.50 18.34 -0.98
C SER A 263 8.52 19.19 -1.79
N ARG A 264 8.75 19.33 -3.10
CA ARG A 264 7.86 20.05 -4.02
C ARG A 264 6.44 19.48 -4.06
N PHE A 265 6.27 18.18 -3.83
CA PHE A 265 4.96 17.54 -3.87
C PHE A 265 4.20 17.67 -2.55
N GLN A 266 4.86 18.04 -1.46
CA GLN A 266 4.19 18.25 -0.17
C GLN A 266 3.23 19.43 -0.22
N THR A 267 3.54 20.46 -1.01
CA THR A 267 2.77 21.71 -1.10
C THR A 267 2.17 21.99 -2.48
N ALA A 268 2.50 21.21 -3.52
CA ALA A 268 1.93 21.34 -4.86
C ALA A 268 0.38 21.41 -4.91
N THR A 269 -0.18 21.89 -6.00
CA THR A 269 -1.62 21.67 -6.23
C THR A 269 -1.86 20.16 -6.38
N PRO A 270 -2.89 19.57 -5.73
CA PRO A 270 -3.24 18.19 -6.02
C PRO A 270 -3.58 18.03 -7.50
N HIS A 271 -3.38 16.84 -8.04
CA HIS A 271 -3.86 16.47 -9.37
C HIS A 271 -5.30 15.95 -9.26
N PHE A 272 -5.59 15.23 -8.17
CA PHE A 272 -6.90 14.71 -7.85
C PHE A 272 -7.29 15.04 -6.41
N ILE A 273 -8.55 15.39 -6.21
CA ILE A 273 -9.21 15.48 -4.93
C ILE A 273 -10.24 14.34 -4.88
N VAL A 274 -10.02 13.40 -3.96
CA VAL A 274 -10.87 12.24 -3.76
C VAL A 274 -11.65 12.42 -2.46
N ARG A 275 -12.97 12.27 -2.51
CA ARG A 275 -13.81 12.21 -1.31
C ARG A 275 -14.27 10.78 -1.12
N ALA A 276 -13.84 10.14 -0.04
CA ALA A 276 -14.18 8.77 0.28
C ALA A 276 -15.02 8.73 1.57
N SER A 277 -16.28 8.33 1.44
CA SER A 277 -17.23 8.21 2.55
C SER A 277 -17.39 6.76 2.95
N LEU A 278 -16.70 6.34 4.01
CA LEU A 278 -16.60 4.96 4.51
C LEU A 278 -17.68 4.63 5.56
N GLY A 279 -18.91 5.13 5.34
CA GLY A 279 -20.06 4.84 6.19
C GLY A 279 -20.48 3.36 6.17
N GLU A 280 -21.52 3.02 6.95
CA GLU A 280 -22.08 1.67 6.91
C GLU A 280 -22.67 1.31 5.55
N ARG A 281 -22.80 0.01 5.26
CA ARG A 281 -23.19 -0.49 3.93
C ARG A 281 -24.46 0.18 3.38
N ASP A 282 -25.44 0.40 4.26
CA ASP A 282 -26.77 0.91 3.93
C ASP A 282 -26.93 2.41 4.28
N GLN A 283 -25.84 3.08 4.68
CA GLN A 283 -25.86 4.49 5.06
C GLN A 283 -25.88 5.39 3.82
N ALA A 284 -26.86 6.29 3.75
CA ALA A 284 -26.94 7.32 2.73
C ALA A 284 -25.66 8.16 2.71
N GLY A 285 -25.08 8.39 1.52
CA GLY A 285 -23.85 9.15 1.34
C GLY A 285 -22.56 8.32 1.42
N ARG A 286 -22.63 6.99 1.61
CA ARG A 286 -21.49 6.09 1.36
C ARG A 286 -21.18 6.08 -0.14
N GLY A 287 -19.92 6.33 -0.49
CA GLY A 287 -19.52 6.42 -1.88
C GLY A 287 -18.20 7.16 -2.07
N ILE A 288 -17.70 7.11 -3.30
CA ILE A 288 -16.48 7.77 -3.71
C ILE A 288 -16.77 8.80 -4.80
N GLU A 289 -16.19 9.99 -4.64
CA GLU A 289 -16.24 11.07 -5.61
C GLU A 289 -14.81 11.47 -5.96
N VAL A 290 -14.51 11.59 -7.26
CA VAL A 290 -13.20 12.03 -7.74
C VAL A 290 -13.36 13.28 -8.58
N THR A 291 -12.69 14.33 -8.15
CA THR A 291 -12.58 15.61 -8.89
C THR A 291 -11.11 15.86 -9.20
N SER A 292 -10.82 16.45 -10.35
CA SER A 292 -9.50 16.96 -10.65
C SER A 292 -9.42 18.46 -10.40
N SER A 293 -8.26 18.89 -9.92
CA SER A 293 -7.84 20.29 -9.80
C SER A 293 -6.98 20.76 -10.98
N ILE A 294 -6.75 19.91 -11.98
CA ILE A 294 -5.98 20.20 -13.18
C ILE A 294 -6.90 20.01 -14.40
N PRO A 295 -7.19 21.06 -15.19
CA PRO A 295 -8.16 21.01 -16.29
C PRO A 295 -7.90 19.92 -17.35
N GLU A 296 -6.63 19.56 -17.56
CA GLU A 296 -6.19 18.54 -18.51
C GLU A 296 -6.62 17.12 -18.08
N LEU A 297 -6.89 16.90 -16.79
CA LEU A 297 -7.35 15.63 -16.25
C LEU A 297 -8.89 15.67 -16.18
N LYS A 298 -9.55 14.92 -17.06
CA LYS A 298 -11.01 14.90 -17.13
C LYS A 298 -11.64 14.37 -15.82
N ASN A 299 -12.61 15.10 -15.28
CA ASN A 299 -13.43 14.65 -14.15
C ASN A 299 -14.33 13.47 -14.58
N ARG A 300 -14.52 12.50 -13.68
CA ARG A 300 -15.56 11.47 -13.83
C ARG A 300 -16.28 11.26 -12.50
N THR A 301 -17.50 11.74 -12.44
CA THR A 301 -18.50 11.34 -11.45
C THR A 301 -19.33 10.20 -12.04
N SER A 302 -19.45 9.08 -11.32
CA SER A 302 -20.43 8.06 -11.70
C SER A 302 -21.70 8.28 -10.91
N THR A 303 -22.85 8.30 -11.59
CA THR A 303 -24.18 8.59 -11.03
C THR A 303 -25.03 7.35 -10.76
N ASP A 304 -24.48 6.15 -11.01
CA ASP A 304 -25.15 4.87 -10.75
C ASP A 304 -24.81 4.36 -9.32
N PRO A 305 -25.78 3.90 -8.51
CA PRO A 305 -25.54 3.42 -7.13
C PRO A 305 -24.56 2.24 -7.00
N GLU A 306 -24.44 1.32 -7.97
CA GLU A 306 -23.34 0.33 -7.94
C GLU A 306 -21.99 1.00 -8.28
N SER A 307 -22.04 1.98 -9.17
CA SER A 307 -20.89 2.80 -9.52
C SER A 307 -20.52 3.86 -8.47
N ALA A 308 -21.36 4.15 -7.48
CA ALA A 308 -21.04 5.07 -6.38
C ALA A 308 -19.89 4.54 -5.52
N LEU A 309 -19.57 3.24 -5.62
CA LEU A 309 -18.48 2.60 -4.90
C LEU A 309 -17.17 2.58 -5.70
N ALA A 310 -17.16 3.00 -6.97
CA ALA A 310 -15.94 3.06 -7.76
C ALA A 310 -15.95 4.15 -8.85
N ALA A 311 -14.87 4.91 -8.96
CA ALA A 311 -14.62 5.84 -10.05
C ALA A 311 -13.43 5.36 -10.88
N GLU A 312 -13.57 5.33 -12.21
CA GLU A 312 -12.49 4.92 -13.13
C GLU A 312 -12.16 6.04 -14.12
N LEU A 313 -10.87 6.36 -14.22
CA LEU A 313 -10.31 7.41 -15.05
C LEU A 313 -9.21 6.81 -15.94
N SER A 314 -8.96 7.41 -17.10
CA SER A 314 -7.86 7.03 -17.98
C SER A 314 -6.91 8.20 -18.13
N LEU A 315 -5.63 7.98 -17.83
CA LEU A 315 -4.54 8.94 -17.93
C LEU A 315 -3.46 8.34 -18.81
N SER A 316 -3.31 8.86 -20.04
CA SER A 316 -2.39 8.37 -21.09
C SER A 316 -2.28 6.85 -21.05
N GLY A 317 -3.35 6.17 -21.50
CA GLY A 317 -3.48 4.72 -21.50
C GLY A 317 -3.66 4.03 -20.13
N THR A 318 -3.16 4.59 -19.02
CA THR A 318 -3.27 3.97 -17.68
C THR A 318 -4.66 4.17 -17.08
N LYS A 319 -5.30 3.06 -16.68
CA LYS A 319 -6.59 3.09 -15.98
C LYS A 319 -6.38 3.28 -14.48
N LEU A 320 -6.80 4.42 -13.94
CA LEU A 320 -6.86 4.64 -12.50
C LEU A 320 -8.27 4.33 -11.99
N ARG A 321 -8.37 3.36 -11.08
CA ARG A 321 -9.63 3.02 -10.40
C ARG A 321 -9.54 3.38 -8.94
N PHE A 322 -10.40 4.27 -8.48
CA PHE A 322 -10.62 4.56 -7.08
C PHE A 322 -11.87 3.82 -6.62
N ALA A 323 -11.84 3.13 -5.49
CA ALA A 323 -13.00 2.39 -5.00
C ALA A 323 -13.13 2.40 -3.48
N ILE A 324 -14.32 2.06 -2.98
CA ILE A 324 -14.55 1.77 -1.56
C ILE A 324 -14.60 0.25 -1.35
N GLY A 325 -13.91 -0.21 -0.30
CA GLY A 325 -13.93 -1.60 0.12
C GLY A 325 -15.35 -2.06 0.46
N VAL A 326 -15.77 -3.20 -0.09
CA VAL A 326 -17.07 -3.81 0.24
C VAL A 326 -16.92 -4.57 1.54
N VAL A 327 -17.69 -4.14 2.54
CA VAL A 327 -17.68 -4.69 3.90
C VAL A 327 -18.45 -6.00 3.94
N ASN A 328 -17.77 -7.10 4.24
CA ASN A 328 -18.42 -8.40 4.43
C ASN A 328 -18.83 -8.67 5.89
N ARG A 329 -18.42 -7.84 6.85
CA ARG A 329 -18.79 -7.99 8.28
C ARG A 329 -19.30 -6.67 8.85
N ARG A 330 -20.55 -6.64 9.30
CA ARG A 330 -21.07 -5.50 10.09
C ARG A 330 -20.31 -5.43 11.43
N PRO A 331 -20.02 -4.23 11.94
CA PRO A 331 -19.66 -4.07 13.35
C PRO A 331 -20.72 -4.72 14.22
N PRO A 332 -20.35 -5.30 15.38
CA PRO A 332 -21.33 -5.56 16.43
C PRO A 332 -22.08 -4.26 16.74
N ASP A 333 -23.40 -4.35 16.91
CA ASP A 333 -24.17 -3.22 17.44
C ASP A 333 -23.79 -3.03 18.92
N PHE A 334 -22.88 -2.09 19.18
CA PHE A 334 -22.37 -1.83 20.52
C PHE A 334 -23.46 -1.30 21.46
N ASP A 335 -24.48 -0.63 20.92
CA ASP A 335 -25.62 -0.18 21.69
C ASP A 335 -26.50 -1.37 22.11
N ASP A 336 -26.65 -2.36 21.24
CA ASP A 336 -27.34 -3.61 21.55
C ASP A 336 -26.59 -4.46 22.57
N LEU A 337 -25.26 -4.56 22.43
CA LEU A 337 -24.42 -5.24 23.43
C LEU A 337 -24.54 -4.56 24.80
N ALA A 338 -24.41 -3.23 24.87
CA ALA A 338 -24.56 -2.49 26.12
C ALA A 338 -25.95 -2.67 26.74
N ARG A 339 -27.01 -2.68 25.93
CA ARG A 339 -28.38 -2.96 26.41
C ARG A 339 -28.49 -4.37 26.99
N ARG A 340 -27.93 -5.38 26.33
CA ARG A 340 -27.94 -6.76 26.85
C ARG A 340 -27.19 -6.88 28.16
N GLU A 341 -26.03 -6.24 28.29
CA GLU A 341 -25.27 -6.27 29.55
C GLU A 341 -26.06 -5.63 30.70
N MET A 342 -26.76 -4.51 30.42
CA MET A 342 -27.65 -3.86 31.38
C MET A 342 -28.81 -4.79 31.76
N THR A 343 -29.57 -5.31 30.79
CA THR A 343 -30.71 -6.22 31.06
C THR A 343 -30.32 -7.49 31.84
N LEU A 344 -29.08 -7.96 31.70
CA LEU A 344 -28.60 -9.14 32.42
C LEU A 344 -28.26 -8.86 33.89
N ARG A 345 -28.09 -7.60 34.30
CA ARG A 345 -27.49 -7.23 35.60
C ARG A 345 -28.31 -6.24 36.41
N ASP A 346 -29.10 -5.42 35.73
CA ASP A 346 -30.07 -4.48 36.31
C ASP A 346 -31.26 -5.30 36.81
N GLU A 347 -31.12 -5.86 38.03
CA GLU A 347 -32.10 -6.77 38.61
C GLU A 347 -33.39 -6.03 38.99
N ASP A 348 -33.26 -4.76 39.38
CA ASP A 348 -34.38 -3.91 39.74
C ASP A 348 -34.97 -3.11 38.56
N GLY A 349 -34.28 -3.07 37.42
CA GLY A 349 -34.74 -2.47 36.16
C GLY A 349 -34.70 -0.94 36.17
N ASN A 350 -33.89 -0.33 37.03
CA ASN A 350 -33.80 1.11 37.20
C ASN A 350 -32.89 1.79 36.15
N GLY A 351 -32.15 1.02 35.35
CA GLY A 351 -31.26 1.50 34.29
C GLY A 351 -29.85 1.92 34.76
N VAL A 352 -29.49 1.59 35.99
CA VAL A 352 -28.24 1.96 36.67
C VAL A 352 -27.75 0.78 37.52
N LEU A 353 -26.52 0.32 37.28
CA LEU A 353 -25.94 -0.75 38.09
C LEU A 353 -25.28 -0.16 39.34
N GLU A 354 -25.69 -0.60 40.54
CA GLU A 354 -25.19 -0.09 41.82
C GLU A 354 -25.04 -1.13 42.95
N GLY A 355 -24.17 -0.85 43.91
CA GLY A 355 -24.11 -1.55 45.21
C GLY A 355 -24.16 -3.09 45.15
N GLY A 356 -25.26 -3.66 45.66
CA GLY A 356 -25.46 -5.11 45.77
C GLY A 356 -25.47 -5.88 44.44
N GLU A 357 -25.82 -5.20 43.34
CA GLU A 357 -25.73 -5.76 41.99
C GLU A 357 -24.27 -5.90 41.54
N LEU A 358 -23.37 -5.04 42.04
CA LEU A 358 -21.91 -5.11 41.83
C LEU A 358 -21.26 -6.17 42.72
N ASP A 359 -21.72 -6.29 43.97
CA ASP A 359 -21.17 -7.20 44.98
C ASP A 359 -21.55 -8.68 44.75
N ALA A 360 -22.72 -8.95 44.13
CA ALA A 360 -23.11 -10.29 43.69
C ALA A 360 -22.16 -10.89 42.63
N LEU A 361 -21.26 -10.09 42.07
CA LEU A 361 -20.42 -10.41 40.91
C LEU A 361 -18.95 -10.63 41.26
N ALA A 362 -18.66 -11.24 42.42
CA ALA A 362 -17.34 -11.55 42.99
C ALA A 362 -16.38 -12.44 42.14
N ASN A 363 -16.54 -12.47 40.81
CA ASN A 363 -15.54 -12.91 39.85
C ASN A 363 -14.70 -11.72 39.38
N THR A 364 -13.37 -11.86 39.48
CA THR A 364 -12.35 -10.83 39.20
C THR A 364 -12.43 -10.21 37.79
N ALA A 365 -13.06 -10.87 36.82
CA ALA A 365 -13.25 -10.32 35.47
C ALA A 365 -14.33 -9.23 35.40
N LEU A 366 -15.38 -9.33 36.22
CA LEU A 366 -16.49 -8.37 36.23
C LEU A 366 -16.20 -7.15 37.09
N ALA A 367 -15.54 -7.30 38.24
CA ALA A 367 -15.05 -6.16 39.04
C ALA A 367 -14.13 -5.26 38.20
N GLN A 368 -13.32 -5.85 37.32
CA GLN A 368 -12.52 -5.09 36.36
C GLN A 368 -13.36 -4.39 35.28
N ALA A 369 -14.53 -4.93 34.89
CA ALA A 369 -15.43 -4.29 33.94
C ALA A 369 -16.14 -3.08 34.56
N TYR A 370 -16.60 -3.20 35.80
CA TYR A 370 -17.24 -2.09 36.51
C TYR A 370 -16.33 -0.89 36.73
N GLY A 371 -15.08 -1.10 37.16
CA GLY A 371 -14.12 0.00 37.27
C GLY A 371 -13.78 0.68 35.93
N ARG A 372 -14.13 0.06 34.79
CA ARG A 372 -14.01 0.69 33.45
C ARG A 372 -15.29 1.41 33.05
N TRP A 373 -16.44 0.79 33.30
CA TRP A 373 -17.74 1.38 32.99
C TRP A 373 -18.02 2.61 33.86
N ASP A 374 -17.72 2.58 35.15
CA ASP A 374 -17.82 3.73 36.06
C ASP A 374 -16.70 4.74 35.79
N SER A 375 -16.83 5.45 34.67
CA SER A 375 -15.81 6.37 34.16
C SER A 375 -15.75 7.66 34.97
N ASN A 376 -16.86 8.05 35.60
CA ASN A 376 -17.00 9.26 36.40
C ASN A 376 -16.72 9.00 37.91
N ARG A 377 -16.65 7.74 38.34
CA ARG A 377 -16.37 7.28 39.71
C ARG A 377 -17.41 7.69 40.74
N ASP A 378 -18.68 7.79 40.33
CA ASP A 378 -19.79 8.08 41.24
C ASP A 378 -20.37 6.81 41.87
N GLY A 379 -19.80 5.64 41.57
CA GLY A 379 -20.23 4.35 42.09
C GLY A 379 -21.48 3.78 41.41
N ARG A 380 -21.94 4.41 40.32
CA ARG A 380 -23.09 4.00 39.54
C ARG A 380 -22.69 3.82 38.09
N VAL A 381 -23.18 2.75 37.45
CA VAL A 381 -22.91 2.52 36.04
C VAL A 381 -24.19 2.63 35.23
N THR A 382 -24.25 3.66 34.41
CA THR A 382 -25.39 3.93 33.53
C THR A 382 -25.23 3.23 32.17
N LEU A 383 -26.35 3.03 31.46
CA LEU A 383 -26.31 2.49 30.08
C LEU A 383 -25.45 3.36 29.15
N THR A 384 -25.42 4.68 29.37
CA THR A 384 -24.61 5.62 28.60
C THR A 384 -23.12 5.35 28.78
N GLU A 385 -22.70 5.02 30.00
CA GLU A 385 -21.31 4.71 30.33
C GLU A 385 -20.86 3.36 29.78
N ILE A 386 -21.72 2.33 29.86
CA ILE A 386 -21.45 1.04 29.20
C ILE A 386 -21.30 1.26 27.69
N LYS A 387 -22.23 1.99 27.05
CA LYS A 387 -22.12 2.33 25.62
C LYS A 387 -20.82 3.08 25.30
N ALA A 388 -20.44 4.03 26.14
CA ALA A 388 -19.21 4.80 25.97
C ALA A 388 -17.97 3.89 26.05
N ASP A 389 -17.91 2.96 27.01
CA ASP A 389 -16.81 2.00 27.16
C ASP A 389 -16.70 1.04 25.97
N TYR A 390 -17.80 0.42 25.52
CA TYR A 390 -17.79 -0.46 24.35
C TYR A 390 -17.37 0.29 23.08
N ARG A 391 -17.86 1.51 22.90
CA ARG A 391 -17.42 2.39 21.81
C ARG A 391 -15.94 2.68 21.95
N ARG A 392 -15.43 3.01 23.14
CA ARG A 392 -14.02 3.31 23.43
C ARG A 392 -13.08 2.11 23.15
N GLU A 393 -13.43 0.92 23.60
CA GLU A 393 -12.63 -0.30 23.40
C GLU A 393 -12.42 -0.62 21.91
N HIS A 394 -13.41 -0.27 21.10
CA HIS A 394 -13.43 -0.56 19.68
C HIS A 394 -13.13 0.68 18.82
N ALA A 395 -13.29 1.90 19.34
CA ALA A 395 -13.27 3.16 18.62
C ALA A 395 -12.02 3.29 17.77
N VAL A 396 -10.84 3.10 18.37
CA VAL A 396 -9.55 3.23 17.68
C VAL A 396 -9.47 2.29 16.48
N ARG A 397 -9.81 1.01 16.63
CA ARG A 397 -9.74 0.03 15.54
C ARG A 397 -10.81 0.26 14.46
N TRP A 398 -11.98 0.74 14.85
CA TRP A 398 -13.11 0.96 13.95
C TRP A 398 -13.07 2.35 13.28
N SER A 399 -12.29 3.29 13.79
CA SER A 399 -12.05 4.62 13.17
C SER A 399 -10.83 4.65 12.23
N GLN A 400 -10.00 3.61 12.24
CA GLN A 400 -8.85 3.54 11.33
C GLN A 400 -9.30 3.44 9.88
N ALA A 401 -8.76 4.34 9.05
CA ALA A 401 -8.87 4.29 7.61
C ALA A 401 -7.68 3.55 7.01
N GLU A 402 -7.92 2.83 5.92
CA GLU A 402 -6.90 2.14 5.17
C GLU A 402 -7.05 2.46 3.69
N VAL A 403 -5.91 2.68 3.04
CA VAL A 403 -5.82 2.75 1.59
C VAL A 403 -5.00 1.57 1.14
N THR A 404 -5.58 0.74 0.29
CA THR A 404 -4.91 -0.38 -0.33
C THR A 404 -4.71 -0.12 -1.81
N THR A 405 -3.50 -0.35 -2.30
CA THR A 405 -3.19 -0.25 -3.73
C THR A 405 -2.83 -1.58 -4.36
N ALA A 406 -3.25 -1.75 -5.60
CA ALA A 406 -2.74 -2.78 -6.50
C ALA A 406 -2.41 -2.14 -7.85
N ALA A 407 -1.18 -2.31 -8.30
CA ALA A 407 -0.77 -1.97 -9.65
C ALA A 407 -0.73 -3.24 -10.49
N GLU A 408 -1.63 -3.32 -11.47
CA GLU A 408 -1.71 -4.37 -12.47
C GLU A 408 -1.20 -3.81 -13.80
N ILE A 409 0.12 -3.70 -13.93
CA ILE A 409 0.77 -3.42 -15.21
C ILE A 409 1.03 -4.78 -15.86
N PRO A 410 0.40 -5.09 -17.01
CA PRO A 410 0.62 -6.37 -17.67
C PRO A 410 2.09 -6.49 -18.04
N THR A 411 2.65 -7.68 -17.79
CA THR A 411 4.00 -7.97 -18.26
C THR A 411 4.01 -8.14 -19.78
N LEU A 412 5.17 -7.98 -20.43
CA LEU A 412 5.28 -8.30 -21.86
C LEU A 412 4.88 -9.76 -22.14
N PHE A 413 5.17 -10.68 -21.21
CA PHE A 413 4.70 -12.06 -21.30
C PHE A 413 3.18 -12.13 -21.44
N GLN A 414 2.44 -11.50 -20.52
CA GLN A 414 0.96 -11.50 -20.56
C GLN A 414 0.39 -10.76 -21.78
N LEU A 415 1.15 -9.83 -22.36
CA LEU A 415 0.76 -9.12 -23.56
C LEU A 415 0.91 -10.00 -24.82
N VAL A 416 1.90 -10.88 -24.82
CA VAL A 416 2.24 -11.77 -25.94
C VAL A 416 1.51 -13.11 -25.83
N ASP A 417 1.25 -13.61 -24.62
CA ASP A 417 0.41 -14.77 -24.29
C ASP A 417 -1.08 -14.43 -24.53
N LEU A 418 -1.53 -14.59 -25.77
CA LEU A 418 -2.86 -14.17 -26.21
C LEU A 418 -3.94 -15.14 -25.74
N ASN A 419 -3.60 -16.43 -25.64
CA ASN A 419 -4.55 -17.47 -25.22
C ASN A 419 -4.61 -17.63 -23.67
N GLY A 420 -3.64 -17.07 -22.94
CA GLY A 420 -3.56 -17.06 -21.49
C GLY A 420 -3.25 -18.44 -20.90
N ASP A 421 -2.51 -19.27 -21.62
CA ASP A 421 -2.10 -20.61 -21.20
C ASP A 421 -0.78 -20.62 -20.41
N GLN A 422 -0.18 -19.45 -20.19
CA GLN A 422 1.09 -19.23 -19.50
C GLN A 422 2.30 -19.79 -20.24
N ARG A 423 2.19 -19.98 -21.55
CA ARG A 423 3.25 -20.36 -22.48
C ARG A 423 3.21 -19.41 -23.66
N LEU A 424 4.30 -19.35 -24.43
CA LEU A 424 4.28 -18.68 -25.73
C LEU A 424 4.45 -19.72 -26.84
N SER A 425 3.42 -19.87 -27.67
CA SER A 425 3.46 -20.60 -28.92
C SER A 425 4.36 -19.90 -29.95
N LEU A 426 4.76 -20.61 -31.01
CA LEU A 426 5.51 -20.03 -32.13
C LEU A 426 4.77 -18.85 -32.77
N ARG A 427 3.44 -18.94 -32.89
CA ARG A 427 2.58 -17.87 -33.39
C ARG A 427 2.65 -16.62 -32.51
N GLU A 428 2.60 -16.79 -31.21
CA GLU A 428 2.68 -15.68 -30.25
C GLU A 428 4.07 -15.04 -30.25
N MET A 429 5.13 -15.85 -30.31
CA MET A 429 6.51 -15.33 -30.45
C MET A 429 6.72 -14.53 -31.75
N ARG A 430 6.22 -15.03 -32.90
CA ARG A 430 6.18 -14.30 -34.19
C ARG A 430 5.38 -13.00 -34.08
N GLY A 431 4.26 -13.06 -33.38
CA GLY A 431 3.38 -11.92 -33.13
C GLY A 431 3.91 -10.93 -32.09
N ALA A 432 4.96 -11.25 -31.33
CA ALA A 432 5.36 -10.52 -30.14
C ALA A 432 5.64 -9.04 -30.42
N ARG A 433 6.44 -8.74 -31.46
CA ARG A 433 6.71 -7.35 -31.88
C ARG A 433 5.42 -6.59 -32.15
N ARG A 434 4.47 -7.20 -32.87
CA ARG A 434 3.19 -6.58 -33.23
C ARG A 434 2.33 -6.32 -31.99
N GLN A 435 2.32 -7.23 -31.02
CA GLN A 435 1.59 -7.02 -29.76
C GLN A 435 2.23 -5.92 -28.92
N ILE A 436 3.55 -5.96 -28.77
CA ILE A 436 4.32 -4.98 -27.97
C ILE A 436 4.17 -3.56 -28.55
N LEU A 437 4.20 -3.41 -29.88
CA LEU A 437 3.96 -2.13 -30.55
C LEU A 437 2.53 -1.60 -30.39
N LYS A 438 1.57 -2.34 -29.83
CA LYS A 438 0.27 -1.76 -29.44
C LYS A 438 0.39 -0.83 -28.24
N LEU A 439 1.50 -0.89 -27.51
CA LEU A 439 1.79 0.02 -26.40
C LEU A 439 2.37 1.35 -26.89
N ASP A 440 2.94 1.40 -28.11
CA ASP A 440 3.55 2.59 -28.73
C ASP A 440 2.46 3.64 -28.99
N GLU A 441 2.25 4.55 -28.04
CA GLU A 441 1.21 5.57 -28.11
C GLU A 441 1.68 6.77 -28.94
N ASP A 442 2.97 7.11 -28.88
CA ASP A 442 3.54 8.25 -29.60
C ASP A 442 3.99 7.92 -31.04
N GLY A 443 4.03 6.64 -31.40
CA GLY A 443 4.33 6.15 -32.74
C GLY A 443 5.82 6.23 -33.10
N ASP A 444 6.69 6.45 -32.11
CA ASP A 444 8.13 6.56 -32.35
C ASP A 444 8.82 5.21 -32.56
N GLY A 445 8.07 4.11 -32.36
CA GLY A 445 8.46 2.71 -32.53
C GLY A 445 9.43 2.18 -31.48
N ALA A 446 9.64 2.93 -30.39
CA ALA A 446 10.22 2.44 -29.16
C ALA A 446 9.13 2.32 -28.10
N ILE A 447 9.23 1.35 -27.19
CA ILE A 447 8.31 1.27 -26.03
C ILE A 447 9.04 1.80 -24.81
N LYS A 448 8.60 2.96 -24.33
CA LYS A 448 9.12 3.58 -23.12
C LYS A 448 8.38 3.07 -21.88
N PRO A 449 8.96 3.17 -20.67
CA PRO A 449 8.28 2.80 -19.43
C PRO A 449 6.92 3.50 -19.24
N GLU A 450 6.81 4.75 -19.71
CA GLU A 450 5.60 5.57 -19.62
C GLU A 450 4.43 5.00 -20.42
N GLU A 451 4.72 4.28 -21.51
CA GLU A 451 3.76 3.71 -22.45
C GLU A 451 3.25 2.32 -22.02
N ARG A 452 3.76 1.81 -20.90
CA ARG A 452 3.33 0.53 -20.34
C ARG A 452 2.08 0.74 -19.49
N HIS A 453 0.96 0.78 -20.20
CA HIS A 453 -0.34 1.02 -19.62
C HIS A 453 -0.87 -0.20 -18.88
N GLY A 454 -1.39 0.04 -17.69
CA GLY A 454 -2.05 -0.98 -16.86
C GLY A 454 -3.24 -0.41 -16.13
N ARG A 455 -3.66 -1.10 -15.07
CA ARG A 455 -4.61 -0.56 -14.11
C ARG A 455 -3.95 -0.36 -12.75
N ILE A 456 -4.12 0.83 -12.18
CA ILE A 456 -3.82 1.06 -10.76
C ILE A 456 -5.15 1.19 -10.03
N THR A 457 -5.40 0.27 -9.11
CA THR A 457 -6.59 0.28 -8.26
C THR A 457 -6.21 0.77 -6.87
N ILE A 458 -6.90 1.80 -6.40
CA ILE A 458 -6.75 2.42 -5.09
C ILE A 458 -8.07 2.25 -4.34
N VAL A 459 -8.06 1.43 -3.29
CA VAL A 459 -9.25 1.10 -2.50
C VAL A 459 -9.16 1.77 -1.15
N PHE A 460 -10.19 2.54 -0.80
CA PHE A 460 -10.39 3.12 0.53
C PHE A 460 -11.29 2.20 1.34
N SER A 461 -10.86 1.79 2.52
CA SER A 461 -11.61 0.89 3.40
C SER A 461 -11.35 1.23 4.86
N ARG A 462 -12.08 0.58 5.77
CA ARG A 462 -11.73 0.63 7.18
C ARG A 462 -10.78 -0.51 7.50
N ALA A 463 -9.85 -0.25 8.40
CA ALA A 463 -8.67 -1.09 8.57
C ALA A 463 -8.95 -2.50 9.15
N HIS A 464 -10.09 -2.70 9.82
CA HIS A 464 -10.51 -4.01 10.33
C HIS A 464 -11.37 -4.79 9.32
N GLU A 465 -11.74 -4.19 8.19
CA GLU A 465 -12.56 -4.82 7.17
C GLU A 465 -11.67 -5.68 6.29
N LYS A 466 -11.87 -7.01 6.35
CA LYS A 466 -11.42 -7.88 5.26
C LYS A 466 -12.36 -7.64 4.08
N TYR A 467 -12.00 -6.70 3.21
CA TYR A 467 -12.71 -6.47 1.95
C TYR A 467 -12.43 -7.63 0.99
N SER A 468 -13.37 -7.91 0.08
CA SER A 468 -13.15 -8.93 -0.96
C SER A 468 -12.01 -8.50 -1.88
N THR A 469 -11.09 -9.41 -2.19
CA THR A 469 -10.08 -9.20 -3.25
C THR A 469 -10.71 -9.07 -4.64
N ASP A 470 -12.00 -9.38 -4.78
CA ASP A 470 -12.74 -9.19 -6.04
C ASP A 470 -12.75 -7.73 -6.52
N VAL A 471 -12.63 -6.74 -5.63
CA VAL A 471 -12.50 -5.32 -6.01
C VAL A 471 -11.22 -5.05 -6.81
N PHE A 472 -10.19 -5.87 -6.60
CA PHE A 472 -8.93 -5.81 -7.34
C PHE A 472 -8.93 -6.71 -8.57
N ARG A 473 -9.82 -7.70 -8.62
CA ARG A 473 -9.86 -8.65 -9.73
C ARG A 473 -10.41 -7.94 -10.96
N ILE A 474 -9.62 -7.89 -12.04
CA ILE A 474 -10.24 -7.83 -13.37
C ILE A 474 -11.17 -9.03 -13.42
N GLN A 475 -12.45 -8.81 -13.67
CA GLN A 475 -13.26 -9.80 -14.35
C GLN A 475 -12.46 -10.08 -15.62
N GLN A 476 -11.65 -11.15 -15.62
CA GLN A 476 -10.88 -11.57 -16.79
C GLN A 476 -11.87 -11.42 -17.92
N VAL A 477 -11.60 -10.45 -18.81
CA VAL A 477 -12.48 -10.10 -19.92
C VAL A 477 -12.93 -11.45 -20.44
N LYS A 478 -14.23 -11.74 -20.34
CA LYS A 478 -14.85 -13.01 -20.75
C LYS A 478 -13.99 -13.49 -21.89
N ARG A 479 -13.17 -14.52 -21.59
CA ARG A 479 -12.11 -14.97 -22.49
C ARG A 479 -12.75 -14.89 -23.85
N ALA A 480 -12.15 -14.15 -24.76
CA ALA A 480 -12.46 -14.39 -26.15
C ALA A 480 -11.91 -15.79 -26.45
N THR A 481 -12.59 -16.82 -25.93
CA THR A 481 -13.11 -17.87 -26.78
C THR A 481 -13.98 -17.20 -27.86
N ALA A 482 -13.40 -16.33 -28.68
CA ALA A 482 -13.33 -16.68 -30.08
C ALA A 482 -12.30 -17.82 -30.08
N SER A 483 -12.66 -19.08 -29.82
CA SER A 483 -13.65 -19.79 -30.65
C SER A 483 -13.60 -19.20 -32.06
N ARG A 484 -12.38 -19.11 -32.60
CA ARG A 484 -12.10 -18.92 -34.01
C ARG A 484 -12.85 -20.08 -34.65
N LYS A 485 -14.05 -19.79 -35.17
CA LYS A 485 -15.09 -20.76 -35.56
C LYS A 485 -14.49 -22.11 -35.96
N GLU A 486 -14.54 -23.06 -35.04
CA GLU A 486 -14.04 -24.41 -35.29
C GLU A 486 -15.07 -25.14 -36.16
N GLY A 487 -14.76 -25.27 -37.44
CA GLY A 487 -14.97 -26.56 -38.05
C GLY A 487 -14.11 -27.57 -37.29
N ASN A 488 -14.63 -28.77 -37.05
CA ASN A 488 -13.88 -29.80 -36.35
C ASN A 488 -12.58 -30.09 -37.15
N PRO A 489 -11.38 -29.82 -36.59
CA PRO A 489 -10.14 -29.97 -37.35
C PRO A 489 -10.01 -31.42 -37.83
N PRO A 490 -9.47 -31.64 -39.05
CA PRO A 490 -9.28 -32.99 -39.55
C PRO A 490 -8.45 -33.85 -38.59
N LYS A 491 -8.73 -35.15 -38.51
CA LYS A 491 -7.96 -36.06 -37.63
C LYS A 491 -6.46 -36.06 -37.90
N TRP A 492 -6.03 -35.76 -39.13
CA TRP A 492 -4.60 -35.67 -39.43
C TRP A 492 -3.97 -34.46 -38.75
N PHE A 493 -4.70 -33.35 -38.62
CA PHE A 493 -4.25 -32.14 -37.96
C PHE A 493 -3.95 -32.42 -36.49
N LEU A 494 -4.95 -32.95 -35.78
CA LEU A 494 -4.85 -33.33 -34.36
C LEU A 494 -3.74 -34.34 -34.06
N ARG A 495 -3.32 -35.13 -35.05
CA ARG A 495 -2.23 -36.12 -34.89
C ARG A 495 -0.85 -35.56 -35.20
N MET A 496 -0.78 -34.48 -35.97
CA MET A 496 0.47 -33.82 -36.34
C MET A 496 0.80 -32.65 -35.40
N ASP A 497 -0.21 -32.00 -34.83
CA ASP A 497 -0.09 -31.02 -33.75
C ASP A 497 0.41 -31.72 -32.47
N ARG A 498 1.74 -31.79 -32.31
CA ARG A 498 2.40 -32.59 -31.25
C ARG A 498 2.52 -31.80 -29.97
N ASN A 499 2.67 -30.49 -30.09
CA ASN A 499 2.70 -29.61 -28.94
C ASN A 499 1.27 -29.25 -28.48
N HIS A 500 0.22 -29.35 -29.31
CA HIS A 500 -1.14 -28.92 -28.96
C HIS A 500 -1.28 -27.40 -28.83
N ASP A 501 -0.56 -26.64 -29.66
CA ASP A 501 -0.73 -25.19 -29.76
C ASP A 501 -1.84 -24.77 -30.73
N ASN A 502 -2.51 -25.75 -31.36
CA ASN A 502 -3.55 -25.58 -32.39
C ASN A 502 -3.02 -24.98 -33.71
N ASP A 503 -1.71 -25.04 -33.93
CA ASP A 503 -1.07 -24.80 -35.21
C ASP A 503 -0.24 -26.04 -35.59
N ILE A 504 0.12 -26.15 -36.87
CA ILE A 504 1.15 -27.11 -37.31
C ILE A 504 2.31 -26.33 -37.89
N SER A 505 3.47 -26.48 -37.25
CA SER A 505 4.73 -25.95 -37.78
C SER A 505 5.29 -26.82 -38.92
N PRO A 506 6.20 -26.29 -39.76
CA PRO A 506 6.90 -27.08 -40.77
C PRO A 506 7.65 -28.32 -40.22
N ARG A 507 7.98 -28.32 -38.91
CA ARG A 507 8.67 -29.43 -38.23
C ARG A 507 7.72 -30.55 -37.83
N GLU A 508 6.47 -30.20 -37.53
CA GLU A 508 5.40 -31.13 -37.17
C GLU A 508 4.72 -31.72 -38.40
N PHE A 509 4.75 -30.99 -39.51
CA PHE A 509 4.17 -31.43 -40.76
C PHE A 509 4.91 -32.63 -41.35
N LEU A 510 4.21 -33.77 -41.46
CA LEU A 510 4.80 -35.01 -42.00
C LEU A 510 4.91 -35.02 -43.55
N GLY A 511 4.32 -34.03 -44.24
CA GLY A 511 4.32 -33.93 -45.70
C GLY A 511 5.50 -33.12 -46.25
N SER A 512 5.52 -32.89 -47.57
CA SER A 512 6.55 -32.04 -48.19
C SER A 512 6.26 -30.55 -47.98
N SER A 513 7.29 -29.71 -47.93
CA SER A 513 7.15 -28.25 -47.81
C SER A 513 6.24 -27.67 -48.91
N LYS A 514 6.28 -28.18 -50.15
CA LYS A 514 5.35 -27.75 -51.20
C LYS A 514 3.88 -27.97 -50.87
N VAL A 515 3.55 -29.03 -50.11
CA VAL A 515 2.19 -29.29 -49.66
C VAL A 515 1.85 -28.39 -48.47
N PHE A 516 2.80 -28.15 -47.58
CA PHE A 516 2.66 -27.20 -46.48
C PHE A 516 2.29 -25.81 -47.02
N ASP A 517 3.09 -25.26 -47.92
CA ASP A 517 2.90 -23.93 -48.54
C ASP A 517 1.58 -23.82 -49.33
N ARG A 518 0.99 -24.96 -49.71
CA ARG A 518 -0.32 -24.98 -50.39
C ARG A 518 -1.48 -24.94 -49.40
N ILE A 519 -1.28 -25.45 -48.18
CA ILE A 519 -2.29 -25.50 -47.12
C ILE A 519 -2.26 -24.19 -46.33
N ASP A 520 -1.06 -23.70 -45.99
CA ASP A 520 -0.79 -22.37 -45.43
C ASP A 520 -1.14 -21.30 -46.48
N ARG A 521 -2.38 -20.82 -46.43
CA ARG A 521 -2.94 -19.91 -47.42
C ARG A 521 -2.67 -18.46 -47.10
N ASP A 522 -2.55 -18.12 -45.81
CA ASP A 522 -2.21 -16.76 -45.40
C ASP A 522 -0.69 -16.51 -45.38
N GLY A 523 0.12 -17.58 -45.56
CA GLY A 523 1.56 -17.53 -45.72
C GLY A 523 2.28 -17.17 -44.42
N ASP A 524 1.65 -17.41 -43.27
CA ASP A 524 2.21 -17.09 -41.96
C ASP A 524 3.22 -18.14 -41.45
N GLY A 525 3.43 -19.21 -42.22
CA GLY A 525 4.37 -20.28 -41.96
C GLY A 525 3.89 -21.26 -40.89
N LEU A 526 2.59 -21.31 -40.64
CA LEU A 526 1.87 -22.26 -39.79
C LEU A 526 0.62 -22.73 -40.54
N ILE A 527 0.08 -23.88 -40.16
CA ILE A 527 -1.24 -24.30 -40.64
C ILE A 527 -2.21 -24.20 -39.47
N ASP A 528 -3.28 -23.42 -39.61
CA ASP A 528 -4.34 -23.32 -38.60
C ASP A 528 -5.52 -24.29 -38.87
N HIS A 529 -6.48 -24.38 -37.93
CA HIS A 529 -7.67 -25.22 -38.07
C HIS A 529 -8.49 -24.93 -39.34
N ALA A 530 -8.60 -23.67 -39.76
CA ALA A 530 -9.41 -23.28 -40.89
C ALA A 530 -8.74 -23.67 -42.21
N GLU A 531 -7.43 -23.52 -42.29
CA GLU A 531 -6.62 -23.96 -43.42
C GLU A 531 -6.62 -25.48 -43.56
N ALA A 532 -6.43 -26.17 -42.44
CA ALA A 532 -6.49 -27.62 -42.36
C ALA A 532 -7.87 -28.16 -42.78
N GLY A 533 -8.95 -27.54 -42.29
CA GLY A 533 -10.32 -27.90 -42.66
C GLY A 533 -10.56 -27.79 -44.16
N LYS A 534 -10.13 -26.68 -44.77
CA LYS A 534 -10.22 -26.45 -46.22
C LYS A 534 -9.30 -27.35 -47.06
N ALA A 535 -8.30 -27.99 -46.46
CA ALA A 535 -7.45 -28.98 -47.10
C ALA A 535 -8.04 -30.40 -47.01
N GLY A 536 -8.87 -30.68 -46.00
CA GLY A 536 -9.54 -31.96 -45.77
C GLY A 536 -10.72 -32.26 -46.70
N ASP A 537 -11.31 -31.24 -47.33
CA ASP A 537 -12.42 -31.38 -48.30
C ASP A 537 -11.97 -31.83 -49.70
N GLY A 538 -10.67 -32.08 -49.89
CA GLY A 538 -10.12 -32.65 -51.13
C GLY A 538 -10.02 -34.18 -51.06
N ARG A 539 -11.15 -34.87 -51.19
CA ARG A 539 -11.19 -36.30 -51.54
C ARG A 539 -11.95 -36.52 -52.83
#